data_AF-A0A0C2ISM3-F1
#
_entry.id   AF-A0A0C2ISM3-F1
#
_cell.length_a   1.000
_cell.length_b   1.000
_cell.length_c   1.000
_cell.angle_alpha   90.00
_cell.angle_beta   90.00
_cell.angle_gamma   90.00
#
_symmetry.space_group_name_H-M   'P 1'
#
loop_
_entity.id
_entity.type
_entity.pdbx_description
1 polymer ?
#
loop_
_entity_poly.entity_id
_entity_poly.type
_entity_poly.pdbx_seq_one_letter_code
_entity_poly.pdbx_strand_id
1 'polypeptide(L)'
;MDKLSIISDMMTTIRIGKLNISTAFSHFEYLKKETDQFVMSEFFSHLKYIRRITIDIEEIRTKFENYSIGFSRPIIQRLGYDLHADRSKRLAYFSCRLLQTLAISTNIVFEDKETLNRARLEFKNYINEKAPIDPDILTTYACGYIKLSTDEEWEQLLQVFIETRDPIKKEIYRYALSCSKNVLMLERLLNMTLDPRILQLQDSGDVILDVIRSPLGPNLTWKFIKQNWKTIQSQCRFY
;
A
#
# COMPACT_ATOMS: atom_id res chain seq x y z
N MET A 1 17.65 -2.54 25.85
CA MET A 1 16.51 -3.38 25.40
C MET A 1 16.10 -2.85 24.04
N ASP A 2 16.06 -3.71 23.04
CA ASP A 2 15.80 -3.32 21.65
C ASP A 2 14.32 -2.96 21.47
N LYS A 3 14.01 -1.72 21.05
CA LYS A 3 12.64 -1.22 20.87
C LYS A 3 11.84 -2.09 19.90
N LEU A 4 12.52 -2.65 18.89
CA LEU A 4 11.93 -3.57 17.92
C LEU A 4 11.40 -4.83 18.61
N SER A 5 12.22 -5.46 19.46
CA SER A 5 11.83 -6.65 20.22
C SER A 5 10.60 -6.36 21.08
N ILE A 6 10.59 -5.23 21.80
CA ILE A 6 9.46 -4.86 22.65
C ILE A 6 8.15 -4.77 21.85
N ILE A 7 8.17 -4.10 20.69
CA ILE A 7 6.98 -3.99 19.84
C ILE A 7 6.53 -5.37 19.36
N SER A 8 7.46 -6.18 18.86
CA SER A 8 7.16 -7.50 18.33
C SER A 8 6.61 -8.45 19.40
N ASP A 9 7.23 -8.46 20.59
CA ASP A 9 6.83 -9.28 21.74
C ASP A 9 5.45 -8.86 22.26
N MET A 10 5.21 -7.56 22.44
CA MET A 10 3.90 -7.06 22.86
C MET A 10 2.81 -7.43 21.85
N MET A 11 3.07 -7.24 20.55
CA MET A 11 2.12 -7.58 19.49
C MET A 11 1.84 -9.08 19.41
N THR A 12 2.87 -9.92 19.59
CA THR A 12 2.71 -11.38 19.66
C THR A 12 1.90 -11.79 20.88
N THR A 13 2.16 -11.17 22.04
CA THR A 13 1.46 -11.43 23.30
C THR A 13 -0.03 -11.07 23.20
N ILE A 14 -0.37 -9.99 22.48
CA ILE A 14 -1.76 -9.64 22.13
C ILE A 14 -2.40 -10.73 21.28
N ARG A 15 -1.71 -11.20 20.22
CA ARG A 15 -2.24 -12.21 19.29
C ARG A 15 -2.58 -13.54 19.98
N ILE A 16 -1.81 -13.94 20.99
CA ILE A 16 -2.09 -15.15 21.80
C ILE A 16 -3.05 -14.89 22.97
N GLY A 17 -3.65 -13.70 23.06
CA GLY A 17 -4.63 -13.35 24.09
C GLY A 17 -4.05 -13.17 25.49
N LYS A 18 -2.74 -12.96 25.62
CA LYS A 18 -2.04 -12.81 26.91
C LYS A 18 -1.84 -11.35 27.33
N LEU A 19 -2.10 -10.39 26.45
CA LEU A 19 -2.05 -8.96 26.72
C LEU A 19 -3.26 -8.27 26.10
N ASN A 20 -3.89 -7.36 26.84
CA ASN A 20 -4.95 -6.53 26.29
C ASN A 20 -4.37 -5.54 25.28
N ILE A 21 -4.98 -5.46 24.10
CA ILE A 21 -4.56 -4.54 23.03
C ILE A 21 -4.59 -3.08 23.47
N SER A 22 -5.53 -2.69 24.35
CA SER A 22 -5.61 -1.32 24.87
C SER A 22 -4.39 -0.95 25.71
N THR A 23 -3.91 -1.89 26.54
CA THR A 23 -2.68 -1.74 27.33
C THR A 23 -1.49 -1.54 26.41
N ALA A 24 -1.35 -2.39 25.39
CA ALA A 24 -0.24 -2.26 24.44
C ALA A 24 -0.26 -0.92 23.68
N PHE A 25 -1.43 -0.48 23.22
CA PHE A 25 -1.57 0.79 22.52
C PHE A 25 -1.18 1.97 23.38
N SER A 26 -1.54 1.97 24.67
CA SER A 26 -1.10 3.01 25.61
C SER A 26 0.43 3.08 25.75
N HIS A 27 1.10 1.93 25.69
CA HIS A 27 2.56 1.86 25.70
C HIS A 27 3.19 2.31 24.39
N PHE A 28 2.50 2.20 23.26
CA PHE A 28 3.05 2.62 21.97
C PHE A 28 3.03 4.14 21.75
N GLU A 29 2.36 4.92 22.59
CA GLU A 29 2.24 6.38 22.46
C GLU A 29 3.58 7.12 22.33
N TYR A 30 4.67 6.59 22.92
CA TYR A 30 6.00 7.20 22.76
C TYR A 30 6.51 7.17 21.31
N LEU A 31 6.02 6.23 20.47
CA LEU A 31 6.41 6.08 19.08
C LEU A 31 6.00 7.29 18.22
N LYS A 32 5.09 8.14 18.68
CA LYS A 32 4.78 9.43 18.01
C LYS A 32 6.00 10.34 17.88
N LYS A 33 7.03 10.14 18.70
CA LYS A 33 8.30 10.88 18.65
C LYS A 33 9.44 10.10 18.01
N GLU A 34 9.20 8.85 17.59
CA GLU A 34 10.23 7.99 17.04
C GLU A 34 10.75 8.51 15.68
N THR A 35 12.04 8.30 15.45
CA THR A 35 12.77 8.71 14.25
C THR A 35 13.49 7.54 13.60
N ASP A 36 13.59 6.40 14.28
CA ASP A 36 14.16 5.19 13.71
C ASP A 36 13.19 4.56 12.69
N GLN A 37 13.68 4.42 11.45
CA GLN A 37 12.88 3.91 10.34
C GLN A 37 12.54 2.42 10.49
N PHE A 38 13.40 1.61 11.10
CA PHE A 38 13.14 0.20 11.31
C PHE A 38 12.08 0.00 12.40
N VAL A 39 12.19 0.73 13.51
CA VAL A 39 11.19 0.71 14.61
C VAL A 39 9.81 1.09 14.09
N MET A 40 9.71 2.19 13.33
CA MET A 40 8.43 2.61 12.74
C MET A 40 7.91 1.64 11.69
N SER A 41 8.79 0.99 10.92
CA SER A 41 8.40 0.00 9.93
C SER A 41 7.75 -1.22 10.59
N GLU A 42 8.38 -1.76 11.64
CA GLU A 42 7.84 -2.87 12.43
C GLU A 42 6.47 -2.49 12.99
N PHE A 43 6.38 -1.35 13.67
CA PHE A 43 5.13 -0.87 14.27
C PHE A 43 4.00 -0.70 13.25
N PHE A 44 4.27 0.00 12.13
CA PHE A 44 3.25 0.20 11.09
C PHE A 44 2.84 -1.10 10.41
N SER A 45 3.71 -2.10 10.30
CA SER A 45 3.34 -3.43 9.78
C SER A 45 2.25 -4.08 10.64
N HIS A 46 2.35 -3.95 11.97
CA HIS A 46 1.34 -4.45 12.91
C HIS A 46 0.04 -3.67 12.81
N LEU A 47 0.08 -2.34 12.68
CA LEU A 47 -1.13 -1.56 12.46
C LEU A 47 -1.83 -1.95 11.15
N LYS A 48 -1.07 -2.15 10.06
CA LYS A 48 -1.61 -2.60 8.76
C LYS A 48 -2.25 -3.99 8.88
N TYR A 49 -1.65 -4.90 9.65
CA TYR A 49 -2.23 -6.21 9.95
C TYR A 49 -3.58 -6.08 10.66
N ILE A 50 -3.64 -5.27 11.72
CA ILE A 50 -4.88 -5.04 12.49
C ILE A 50 -5.94 -4.45 11.57
N ARG A 51 -5.58 -3.42 10.78
CA ARG A 51 -6.50 -2.80 9.81
C ARG A 51 -7.13 -3.84 8.89
N ARG A 52 -6.33 -4.79 8.38
CA ARG A 52 -6.80 -5.84 7.46
C ARG A 52 -7.83 -6.76 8.11
N ILE A 53 -7.69 -7.11 9.38
CA ILE A 53 -8.62 -8.01 10.07
C ILE A 53 -9.85 -7.29 10.64
N THR A 54 -9.80 -5.96 10.79
CA THR A 54 -10.91 -5.15 11.29
C THR A 54 -11.58 -4.28 10.21
N ILE A 55 -11.23 -4.47 8.93
CA ILE A 55 -11.67 -3.59 7.83
C ILE A 55 -13.21 -3.57 7.66
N ASP A 56 -13.86 -4.70 7.93
CA ASP A 56 -15.31 -4.90 7.82
C ASP A 56 -16.07 -4.46 9.10
N ILE A 57 -15.37 -3.98 10.13
CA ILE A 57 -15.96 -3.53 11.39
C ILE A 57 -16.06 -1.99 11.37
N GLU A 58 -17.18 -1.49 10.87
CA GLU A 58 -17.41 -0.06 10.63
C GLU A 58 -17.21 0.81 11.88
N GLU A 59 -17.63 0.33 13.06
CA GLU A 59 -17.54 1.08 14.32
C GLU A 59 -16.09 1.31 14.79
N ILE A 60 -15.17 0.45 14.35
CA ILE A 60 -13.74 0.49 14.70
C ILE A 60 -12.94 1.20 13.62
N ARG A 61 -13.28 1.00 12.35
CA ARG A 61 -12.47 1.41 11.18
C ARG A 61 -11.97 2.84 11.29
N THR A 62 -12.88 3.81 11.37
CA THR A 62 -12.53 5.25 11.40
C THR A 62 -11.70 5.63 12.63
N LYS A 63 -12.01 5.04 13.80
CA LYS A 63 -11.26 5.32 15.04
C LYS A 63 -9.83 4.78 14.94
N PHE A 64 -9.68 3.58 14.40
CA PHE A 64 -8.39 2.92 14.25
C PHE A 64 -7.53 3.57 13.16
N GLU A 65 -8.13 4.01 12.06
CA GLU A 65 -7.48 4.81 11.02
C GLU A 65 -6.93 6.12 11.59
N ASN A 66 -7.74 6.87 12.33
CA ASN A 66 -7.30 8.12 12.98
C ASN A 66 -6.20 7.89 14.02
N TYR A 67 -6.31 6.84 14.83
CA TYR A 67 -5.26 6.45 15.77
C TYR A 67 -3.93 6.18 15.04
N SER A 68 -3.97 5.40 13.96
CA SER A 68 -2.79 5.01 13.17
C SER A 68 -2.15 6.21 12.47
N ILE A 69 -2.96 7.09 11.87
CA ILE A 69 -2.49 8.36 11.28
C ILE A 69 -1.81 9.26 12.33
N GLY A 70 -2.22 9.16 13.60
CA GLY A 70 -1.60 9.90 14.70
C GLY A 70 -0.10 9.64 14.91
N PHE A 71 0.43 8.53 14.39
CA PHE A 71 1.86 8.18 14.47
C PHE A 71 2.65 8.61 13.24
N SER A 72 2.04 8.60 12.05
CA SER A 72 2.67 9.06 10.80
C SER A 72 2.61 10.58 10.64
N ARG A 73 1.59 11.25 11.16
CA ARG A 73 1.44 12.71 11.06
C ARG A 73 2.63 13.49 11.63
N PRO A 74 3.17 13.19 12.84
CA PRO A 74 4.35 13.90 13.36
C PRO A 74 5.60 13.74 12.47
N ILE A 75 5.74 12.59 11.80
CA ILE A 75 6.84 12.35 10.85
C ILE A 75 6.72 13.30 9.65
N ILE A 76 5.52 13.37 9.05
CA ILE A 76 5.24 14.24 7.90
C ILE A 76 5.38 15.71 8.30
N GLN A 77 4.91 16.12 9.47
CA GLN A 77 5.07 17.50 9.96
C GLN A 77 6.55 17.90 10.10
N ARG A 78 7.42 16.96 10.52
CA ARG A 78 8.86 17.20 10.69
C ARG A 78 9.63 17.18 9.37
N LEU A 79 9.30 16.26 8.47
CA LEU A 79 10.07 16.02 7.24
C LEU A 79 9.47 16.68 6.00
N GLY A 80 8.23 17.18 6.09
CA GLY A 80 7.43 17.64 4.96
C GLY A 80 7.00 16.48 4.06
N TYR A 81 6.58 16.81 2.84
CA TYR A 81 6.36 15.86 1.74
C TYR A 81 7.44 15.96 0.64
N ASP A 82 8.17 17.08 0.61
CA ASP A 82 9.05 17.46 -0.51
C ASP A 82 10.52 17.05 -0.31
N LEU A 83 10.82 16.26 0.71
CA LEU A 83 12.21 15.81 0.95
C LEU A 83 12.75 14.96 -0.22
N HIS A 84 11.86 14.31 -0.98
CA HIS A 84 12.22 13.61 -2.22
C HIS A 84 12.54 14.55 -3.41
N ALA A 85 12.13 15.82 -3.37
CA ALA A 85 12.37 16.77 -4.47
C ALA A 85 13.84 17.22 -4.55
N ASP A 86 14.55 17.27 -3.41
CA ASP A 86 15.96 17.68 -3.36
C ASP A 86 16.91 16.50 -3.60
N ARG A 87 17.29 16.30 -4.86
CA ARG A 87 18.20 15.21 -5.28
C ARG A 87 19.60 15.33 -4.66
N SER A 88 20.05 16.53 -4.32
CA SER A 88 21.38 16.74 -3.73
C SER A 88 21.51 16.14 -2.33
N LYS A 89 20.36 15.99 -1.64
CA LYS A 89 20.25 15.47 -0.28
C LYS A 89 19.94 13.99 -0.20
N ARG A 90 19.88 13.29 -1.33
CA ARG A 90 19.46 11.86 -1.42
C ARG A 90 20.22 10.95 -0.46
N LEU A 91 21.57 11.04 -0.43
CA LEU A 91 22.40 10.19 0.44
C LEU A 91 22.42 10.69 1.89
N ALA A 92 22.61 12.00 2.09
CA ALA A 92 22.70 12.59 3.42
C ALA A 92 21.42 12.43 4.25
N TYR A 93 20.26 12.28 3.59
CA TYR A 93 18.95 12.13 4.23
C TYR A 93 18.29 10.80 3.90
N PHE A 94 19.07 9.77 3.54
CA PHE A 94 18.54 8.47 3.13
C PHE A 94 17.52 7.90 4.14
N SER A 95 17.90 7.79 5.42
CA SER A 95 17.00 7.28 6.47
C SER A 95 15.75 8.13 6.68
N CYS A 96 15.88 9.47 6.56
CA CYS A 96 14.75 10.38 6.65
C CYS A 96 13.77 10.21 5.46
N ARG A 97 14.29 10.01 4.24
CA ARG A 97 13.49 9.76 3.04
C ARG A 97 12.72 8.44 3.16
N LEU A 98 13.37 7.39 3.66
CA LEU A 98 12.70 6.12 3.93
C LEU A 98 11.60 6.26 4.99
N LEU A 99 11.90 6.96 6.09
CA LEU A 99 10.91 7.22 7.15
C LEU A 99 9.72 8.05 6.64
N GLN A 100 9.98 9.07 5.81
CA GLN A 100 8.94 9.87 5.18
C GLN A 100 8.09 9.03 4.23
N THR A 101 8.71 8.27 3.32
CA THR A 101 8.00 7.36 2.40
C THR A 101 7.11 6.40 3.18
N LEU A 102 7.63 5.84 4.28
CA LEU A 102 6.90 4.95 5.16
C LEU A 102 5.69 5.64 5.81
N ALA A 103 5.84 6.88 6.30
CA ALA A 103 4.75 7.65 6.88
C ALA A 103 3.66 8.02 5.85
N ILE A 104 4.06 8.45 4.65
CA ILE A 104 3.15 8.75 3.54
C ILE A 104 2.40 7.48 3.10
N SER A 105 3.12 6.37 2.90
CA SER A 105 2.53 5.06 2.58
C SER A 105 1.51 4.63 3.64
N THR A 106 1.84 4.83 4.91
CA THR A 106 0.94 4.56 6.03
C THR A 106 -0.31 5.42 5.95
N ASN A 107 -0.17 6.74 5.77
CA ASN A 107 -1.30 7.64 5.59
C ASN A 107 -2.20 7.26 4.40
N ILE A 108 -1.63 6.83 3.27
CA ILE A 108 -2.40 6.35 2.11
C ILE A 108 -3.18 5.07 2.44
N VAL A 109 -2.57 4.14 3.19
CA VAL A 109 -3.24 2.91 3.62
C VAL A 109 -4.40 3.21 4.57
N PHE A 110 -4.21 4.13 5.52
CA PHE A 110 -5.22 4.54 6.50
C PHE A 110 -6.12 5.69 6.03
N GLU A 111 -6.07 6.03 4.75
CA GLU A 111 -6.99 6.96 4.08
C GLU A 111 -6.96 8.42 4.57
N ASP A 112 -5.79 8.91 4.97
CA ASP A 112 -5.58 10.32 5.27
C ASP A 112 -5.85 11.21 4.04
N LYS A 113 -6.86 12.08 4.14
CA LYS A 113 -7.38 12.86 3.00
C LYS A 113 -6.34 13.81 2.40
N GLU A 114 -5.55 14.49 3.24
CA GLU A 114 -4.53 15.43 2.78
C GLU A 114 -3.47 14.71 1.95
N THR A 115 -2.95 13.59 2.49
CA THR A 115 -1.95 12.76 1.82
C THR A 115 -2.49 12.18 0.51
N LEU A 116 -3.73 11.68 0.50
CA LEU A 116 -4.34 11.13 -0.72
C LEU A 116 -4.53 12.18 -1.81
N ASN A 117 -5.01 13.38 -1.46
CA ASN A 117 -5.17 14.48 -2.42
C ASN A 117 -3.82 14.88 -3.02
N ARG A 118 -2.78 14.95 -2.19
CA ARG A 118 -1.43 15.22 -2.67
C ARG A 118 -0.92 14.12 -3.60
N ALA A 119 -1.01 12.85 -3.19
CA ALA A 119 -0.60 11.72 -4.02
C ALA A 119 -1.30 11.71 -5.38
N ARG A 120 -2.61 12.01 -5.41
CA ARG A 120 -3.38 12.13 -6.65
C ARG A 120 -2.85 13.26 -7.53
N LEU A 121 -2.63 14.45 -6.97
CA LEU A 121 -2.11 15.60 -7.73
C LEU A 121 -0.74 15.29 -8.33
N GLU A 122 0.21 14.86 -7.51
CA GLU A 122 1.59 14.57 -7.95
C GLU A 122 1.62 13.49 -9.04
N PHE A 123 0.92 12.38 -8.83
CA PHE A 123 0.92 11.29 -9.80
C PHE A 123 0.15 11.64 -11.08
N LYS A 124 -0.89 12.46 -11.00
CA LYS A 124 -1.59 12.98 -12.17
C LYS A 124 -0.68 13.87 -13.02
N ASN A 125 0.13 14.71 -12.40
CA ASN A 125 1.13 15.51 -13.11
C ASN A 125 2.24 14.63 -13.69
N TYR A 126 2.64 13.56 -12.99
CA TYR A 126 3.60 12.58 -13.52
C TYR A 126 3.08 11.88 -14.78
N ILE A 127 1.83 11.42 -14.78
CA ILE A 127 1.28 10.64 -15.89
C ILE A 127 0.93 11.52 -17.10
N ASN A 128 0.41 12.74 -16.87
CA ASN A 128 -0.07 13.63 -17.94
C ASN A 128 0.99 14.63 -18.42
N GLU A 129 1.74 15.21 -17.50
CA GLU A 129 2.68 16.32 -17.78
C GLU A 129 4.13 15.86 -17.81
N LYS A 130 4.38 14.56 -17.56
CA LYS A 130 5.73 13.96 -17.43
C LYS A 130 6.56 14.65 -16.34
N ALA A 131 5.91 15.22 -15.32
CA ALA A 131 6.58 15.78 -14.16
C ALA A 131 7.37 14.68 -13.43
N PRO A 132 8.64 14.89 -13.06
CA PRO A 132 9.43 13.83 -12.44
C PRO A 132 8.99 13.59 -10.98
N ILE A 133 8.73 12.34 -10.64
CA ILE A 133 8.60 11.87 -9.25
C ILE A 133 9.84 11.04 -8.91
N ASP A 134 10.33 11.19 -7.68
CA ASP A 134 11.43 10.38 -7.18
C ASP A 134 11.03 8.88 -7.12
N PRO A 135 11.86 7.96 -7.63
CA PRO A 135 11.54 6.53 -7.65
C PRO A 135 11.16 5.95 -6.28
N ASP A 136 11.74 6.46 -5.19
CA ASP A 136 11.52 5.92 -3.84
C ASP A 136 10.07 6.14 -3.35
N ILE A 137 9.36 7.13 -3.89
CA ILE A 137 7.98 7.47 -3.50
C ILE A 137 6.95 7.21 -4.60
N LEU A 138 7.41 6.90 -5.82
CA LEU A 138 6.55 6.76 -7.00
C LEU A 138 5.42 5.73 -6.79
N THR A 139 5.74 4.53 -6.32
CA THR A 139 4.75 3.47 -6.04
C THR A 139 3.72 3.91 -4.99
N THR A 140 4.19 4.64 -3.98
CA THR A 140 3.33 5.15 -2.91
C THR A 140 2.32 6.16 -3.46
N TYR A 141 2.76 7.13 -4.27
CA TYR A 141 1.86 8.09 -4.90
C TYR A 141 0.95 7.47 -5.97
N ALA A 142 1.43 6.49 -6.73
CA ALA A 142 0.62 5.74 -7.69
C ALA A 142 -0.59 5.06 -7.02
N CYS A 143 -0.34 4.38 -5.89
CA CYS A 143 -1.39 3.76 -5.08
C CYS A 143 -2.38 4.79 -4.50
N GLY A 144 -1.87 5.94 -4.02
CA GLY A 144 -2.71 7.04 -3.52
C GLY A 144 -3.59 7.66 -4.59
N TYR A 145 -3.06 7.83 -5.80
CA TYR A 145 -3.82 8.28 -6.97
C TYR A 145 -4.98 7.34 -7.28
N ILE A 146 -4.72 6.03 -7.39
CA ILE A 146 -5.76 5.04 -7.70
C ILE A 146 -6.82 4.92 -6.61
N LYS A 147 -6.48 5.16 -5.34
CA LYS A 147 -7.48 5.21 -4.26
C LYS A 147 -8.52 6.33 -4.41
N LEU A 148 -8.21 7.37 -5.17
CA LEU A 148 -9.10 8.51 -5.46
C LEU A 148 -9.43 8.65 -6.96
N SER A 149 -9.01 7.70 -7.79
CA SER A 149 -9.20 7.81 -9.24
C SER A 149 -10.67 7.63 -9.62
N THR A 150 -11.11 8.32 -10.65
CA THR A 150 -12.35 7.96 -11.36
C THR A 150 -12.16 6.68 -12.17
N ASP A 151 -13.25 6.13 -12.72
CA ASP A 151 -13.17 4.96 -13.59
C ASP A 151 -12.34 5.26 -14.85
N GLU A 152 -12.39 6.48 -15.39
CA GLU A 152 -11.58 6.92 -16.54
C GLU A 152 -10.10 7.04 -16.18
N GLU A 153 -9.78 7.59 -15.00
CA GLU A 153 -8.40 7.71 -14.52
C GLU A 153 -7.78 6.34 -14.25
N TRP A 154 -8.58 5.40 -13.74
CA TRP A 154 -8.16 4.00 -13.58
C TRP A 154 -7.91 3.33 -14.94
N GLU A 155 -8.81 3.53 -15.91
CA GLU A 155 -8.67 2.99 -17.27
C GLU A 155 -7.43 3.55 -17.98
N GLN A 156 -7.17 4.85 -17.82
CA GLN A 156 -5.97 5.48 -18.35
C GLN A 156 -4.71 4.79 -17.82
N LEU A 157 -4.62 4.54 -16.50
CA LEU A 157 -3.47 3.84 -15.94
C LEU A 157 -3.39 2.39 -16.40
N LEU A 158 -4.53 1.71 -16.58
CA LEU A 158 -4.56 0.34 -17.11
C LEU A 158 -3.95 0.29 -18.51
N GLN A 159 -4.29 1.24 -19.38
CA GLN A 159 -3.72 1.31 -20.72
C GLN A 159 -2.20 1.55 -20.67
N VAL A 160 -1.75 2.48 -19.83
CA VAL A 160 -0.32 2.75 -19.62
C VAL A 160 0.40 1.49 -19.12
N PHE A 161 -0.20 0.74 -18.19
CA PHE A 161 0.33 -0.53 -17.70
C PHE A 161 0.51 -1.57 -18.81
N ILE A 162 -0.49 -1.76 -19.67
CA ILE A 162 -0.45 -2.74 -20.76
C ILE A 162 0.62 -2.36 -21.81
N GLU A 163 0.75 -1.08 -22.13
CA GLU A 163 1.69 -0.59 -23.15
C GLU A 163 3.15 -0.49 -22.66
N THR A 164 3.36 -0.39 -21.34
CA THR A 164 4.67 -0.17 -20.75
C THR A 164 5.61 -1.35 -20.98
N ARG A 165 6.78 -1.08 -21.57
CA ARG A 165 7.88 -2.04 -21.76
C ARG A 165 8.95 -1.99 -20.68
N ASP A 166 8.92 -0.98 -19.82
CA ASP A 166 9.83 -0.83 -18.69
C ASP A 166 9.32 -1.73 -17.54
N PRO A 167 10.04 -2.80 -17.17
CA PRO A 167 9.55 -3.78 -16.18
C PRO A 167 9.35 -3.14 -14.80
N ILE A 168 10.17 -2.15 -14.43
CA ILE A 168 10.05 -1.47 -13.13
C ILE A 168 8.77 -0.65 -13.10
N LYS A 169 8.52 0.15 -14.14
CA LYS A 169 7.26 0.92 -14.23
C LYS A 169 6.04 0.02 -14.34
N LYS A 170 6.17 -1.10 -15.05
CA LYS A 170 5.09 -2.08 -15.20
C LYS A 170 4.67 -2.65 -13.85
N GLU A 171 5.62 -3.03 -13.00
CA GLU A 171 5.35 -3.45 -11.61
C GLU A 171 4.65 -2.35 -10.80
N ILE A 172 5.13 -1.11 -10.90
CA ILE A 172 4.54 0.04 -10.19
C ILE A 172 3.08 0.25 -10.58
N TYR A 173 2.77 0.25 -11.87
CA TYR A 173 1.42 0.50 -12.36
C TYR A 173 0.49 -0.69 -12.05
N ARG A 174 0.98 -1.92 -12.19
CA ARG A 174 0.25 -3.13 -11.78
C ARG A 174 -0.17 -3.07 -10.31
N TYR A 175 0.79 -2.81 -9.42
CA TYR A 175 0.53 -2.67 -8.00
C TYR A 175 -0.45 -1.52 -7.72
N ALA A 176 -0.26 -0.37 -8.36
CA ALA A 176 -1.13 0.79 -8.18
C ALA A 176 -2.59 0.50 -8.57
N LEU A 177 -2.84 -0.18 -9.70
CA LEU A 177 -4.19 -0.55 -10.14
C LEU A 177 -4.92 -1.42 -9.09
N SER A 178 -4.18 -2.27 -8.36
CA SER A 178 -4.72 -3.10 -7.27
C SER A 178 -5.10 -2.30 -6.01
N CYS A 179 -4.67 -1.05 -5.89
CA CYS A 179 -5.05 -0.17 -4.78
C CYS A 179 -6.47 0.41 -4.92
N SER A 180 -7.19 0.07 -6.00
CA SER A 180 -8.54 0.57 -6.25
C SER A 180 -9.50 0.23 -5.12
N LYS A 181 -10.40 1.16 -4.82
CA LYS A 181 -11.51 0.94 -3.89
C LYS A 181 -12.76 0.39 -4.60
N ASN A 182 -12.74 0.33 -5.93
CA ASN A 182 -13.85 -0.17 -6.73
C ASN A 182 -13.71 -1.68 -6.95
N VAL A 183 -14.62 -2.46 -6.39
CA VAL A 183 -14.65 -3.93 -6.50
C VAL A 183 -14.67 -4.38 -7.96
N LEU A 184 -15.41 -3.70 -8.83
CA LEU A 184 -15.51 -4.06 -10.25
C LEU A 184 -14.16 -3.95 -10.97
N MET A 185 -13.33 -2.97 -10.58
CA MET A 185 -11.99 -2.79 -11.15
C MET A 185 -11.03 -3.89 -10.68
N LEU A 186 -11.13 -4.31 -9.42
CA LEU A 186 -10.35 -5.43 -8.89
C LEU A 186 -10.77 -6.76 -9.52
N GLU A 187 -12.07 -7.00 -9.68
CA GLU A 187 -12.59 -8.17 -10.40
C GLU A 187 -12.16 -8.17 -11.87
N ARG A 188 -12.15 -7.01 -12.52
CA ARG A 188 -11.65 -6.86 -13.88
C ARG A 188 -10.16 -7.23 -13.99
N LEU A 189 -9.31 -6.74 -13.08
CA LEU A 189 -7.89 -7.13 -13.04
C LEU A 189 -7.73 -8.64 -12.93
N LEU A 190 -8.47 -9.27 -12.01
CA LEU A 190 -8.45 -10.72 -11.84
C LEU A 190 -8.88 -11.44 -13.13
N ASN A 191 -9.96 -11.00 -13.78
CA ASN A 191 -10.44 -11.61 -15.02
C ASN A 191 -9.44 -11.49 -16.17
N MET A 192 -8.65 -10.41 -16.24
CA MET A 192 -7.57 -10.28 -17.24
C MET A 192 -6.51 -11.38 -17.11
N THR A 193 -6.27 -11.90 -15.91
CA THR A 193 -5.28 -12.98 -15.67
C THR A 193 -5.68 -14.31 -16.32
N LEU A 194 -6.94 -14.47 -16.75
CA LEU A 194 -7.43 -15.68 -17.39
C LEU A 194 -7.07 -15.76 -18.88
N ASP A 195 -6.68 -14.64 -19.52
CA ASP A 195 -6.33 -14.59 -20.94
C ASP A 195 -4.87 -14.13 -21.13
N PRO A 196 -3.96 -15.06 -21.48
CA PRO A 196 -2.55 -14.75 -21.75
C PRO A 196 -2.31 -13.72 -22.88
N ARG A 197 -3.32 -13.50 -23.74
CA ARG A 197 -3.26 -12.50 -24.82
C ARG A 197 -3.50 -11.08 -24.30
N ILE A 198 -4.19 -10.95 -23.16
CA ILE A 198 -4.46 -9.68 -22.49
C ILE A 198 -3.35 -9.39 -21.49
N LEU A 199 -3.04 -10.36 -20.64
CA LEU A 199 -2.02 -10.24 -19.61
C LEU A 199 -1.08 -11.44 -19.64
N GLN A 200 0.22 -11.19 -19.74
CA GLN A 200 1.21 -12.28 -19.80
C GLN A 200 1.16 -13.15 -18.54
N LEU A 201 1.45 -14.43 -18.68
CA LEU A 201 1.41 -15.40 -17.57
C LEU A 201 2.32 -14.99 -16.40
N GLN A 202 3.48 -14.40 -16.70
CA GLN A 202 4.41 -13.90 -15.68
C GLN A 202 3.82 -12.75 -14.84
N ASP A 203 3.00 -11.88 -15.42
CA ASP A 203 2.34 -10.77 -14.71
C ASP A 203 1.05 -11.22 -14.00
N SER A 204 0.43 -12.30 -14.49
CA SER A 204 -0.85 -12.81 -13.98
C SER A 204 -0.78 -13.26 -12.53
N GLY A 205 0.29 -13.98 -12.15
CA GLY A 205 0.52 -14.38 -10.77
C GLY A 205 0.66 -13.18 -9.83
N ASP A 206 1.40 -12.17 -10.27
CA ASP A 206 1.59 -10.96 -9.47
C ASP A 206 0.32 -10.12 -9.34
N VAL A 207 -0.52 -10.03 -10.38
CA VAL A 207 -1.83 -9.36 -10.26
C VAL A 207 -2.69 -10.03 -9.20
N ILE A 208 -2.73 -11.36 -9.17
CA ILE A 208 -3.47 -12.11 -8.14
C ILE A 208 -2.92 -11.78 -6.73
N LEU A 209 -1.58 -11.73 -6.59
CA LEU A 209 -0.90 -11.39 -5.33
C LEU A 209 -1.11 -9.93 -4.90
N ASP A 210 -1.17 -9.01 -5.84
CA ASP A 210 -1.41 -7.59 -5.56
C ASP A 210 -2.86 -7.39 -5.13
N VAL A 211 -3.82 -7.97 -5.85
CA VAL A 211 -5.24 -7.89 -5.51
C VAL A 211 -5.52 -8.55 -4.15
N ILE A 212 -5.00 -9.74 -3.84
CA ILE A 212 -5.25 -10.41 -2.54
C ILE A 212 -4.71 -9.61 -1.35
N ARG A 213 -3.67 -8.79 -1.55
CA ARG A 213 -3.09 -7.92 -0.52
C ARG A 213 -3.88 -6.63 -0.32
N SER A 214 -4.76 -6.26 -1.26
CA SER A 214 -5.65 -5.11 -1.11
C SER A 214 -6.67 -5.33 0.02
N PRO A 215 -7.20 -4.27 0.66
CA PRO A 215 -8.17 -4.41 1.75
C PRO A 215 -9.44 -5.18 1.38
N LEU A 216 -9.89 -5.08 0.13
CA LEU A 216 -11.08 -5.78 -0.39
C LEU A 216 -10.72 -7.13 -1.07
N GLY A 217 -9.43 -7.41 -1.21
CA GLY A 217 -8.84 -8.48 -1.99
C GLY A 217 -9.15 -9.91 -1.55
N PRO A 218 -8.96 -10.28 -0.27
CA PRO A 218 -8.96 -11.68 0.15
C PRO A 218 -10.21 -12.46 -0.28
N ASN A 219 -11.39 -11.88 -0.06
CA ASN A 219 -12.66 -12.53 -0.43
C ASN A 219 -12.87 -12.58 -1.94
N LEU A 220 -12.51 -11.51 -2.66
CA LEU A 220 -12.61 -11.43 -4.13
C LEU A 220 -11.70 -12.46 -4.79
N THR A 221 -10.42 -12.47 -4.42
CA THR A 221 -9.43 -13.40 -4.97
C THR A 221 -9.77 -14.85 -4.64
N TRP A 222 -10.22 -15.14 -3.41
CA TRP A 222 -10.62 -16.50 -3.05
C TRP A 222 -11.81 -17.01 -3.88
N LYS A 223 -12.83 -16.16 -4.08
CA LYS A 223 -13.98 -16.48 -4.94
C LYS A 223 -13.52 -16.71 -6.39
N PHE A 224 -12.69 -15.81 -6.92
CA PHE A 224 -12.13 -15.90 -8.26
C PHE A 224 -11.34 -17.20 -8.51
N ILE A 225 -10.44 -17.55 -7.59
CA ILE A 225 -9.63 -18.78 -7.71
C ILE A 225 -10.52 -20.02 -7.72
N LYS A 226 -11.51 -20.11 -6.82
CA LYS A 226 -12.43 -21.26 -6.78
C LYS A 226 -13.22 -21.41 -8.08
N GLN A 227 -13.69 -20.31 -8.65
CA GLN A 227 -14.49 -20.32 -9.88
C GLN A 227 -13.66 -20.68 -11.11
N ASN A 228 -12.39 -20.28 -11.13
CA ASN A 228 -11.52 -20.42 -12.31
C ASN A 228 -10.38 -21.42 -12.13
N TRP A 229 -10.45 -22.28 -11.11
CA TRP A 229 -9.36 -23.17 -10.71
C TRP A 229 -8.81 -24.01 -11.86
N LYS A 230 -9.68 -24.58 -12.70
CA LYS A 230 -9.26 -25.41 -13.84
C LYS A 230 -8.42 -24.62 -14.85
N THR A 231 -8.83 -23.39 -15.16
CA THR A 231 -8.12 -22.49 -16.08
C THR A 231 -6.75 -22.11 -15.50
N ILE A 232 -6.74 -21.63 -14.25
CA ILE A 232 -5.50 -21.25 -13.55
C ILE A 232 -4.54 -22.44 -13.48
N GLN A 233 -5.04 -23.61 -13.09
CA GLN A 233 -4.23 -24.83 -13.02
C GLN A 233 -3.63 -25.20 -14.39
N SER A 234 -4.39 -25.07 -15.48
CA SER A 234 -3.89 -25.38 -16.82
C SER A 234 -2.76 -24.44 -17.27
N GLN A 235 -2.81 -23.18 -16.85
CA GLN A 235 -1.80 -22.17 -17.17
C GLN A 235 -0.50 -22.37 -16.38
N CYS A 236 -0.58 -22.94 -15.17
CA CYS A 236 0.59 -23.23 -14.33
C CYS A 236 1.32 -24.55 -14.71
N ARG A 237 0.74 -25.42 -15.55
CA ARG A 237 1.27 -26.76 -15.86
C ARG A 237 2.47 -26.80 -16.82
N PHE A 238 3.05 -25.66 -17.16
CA PHE A 238 4.20 -25.56 -18.08
C PHE A 238 5.50 -25.12 -17.41
N TYR A 239 5.63 -25.36 -16.10
CA TYR A 239 6.90 -25.34 -15.36
C TYR A 239 7.16 -26.71 -14.73
#